data_AF-Q6ITC8-F1
#
_entry.id   AF-Q6ITC8-F1
#
_cell.length_a   1.000
_cell.length_b   1.000
_cell.length_c   1.000
_cell.angle_alpha   90.00
_cell.angle_beta   90.00
_cell.angle_gamma   90.00
#
_symmetry.space_group_name_H-M   'P 1'
#
loop_
_entity.id
_entity.type
_entity.pdbx_description
1 polymer ?
#
loop_
_entity_poly.entity_id
_entity_poly.type
_entity_poly.pdbx_seq_one_letter_code
_entity_poly.pdbx_strand_id
1 'polypeptide(L)'
;MQLLKLKLLLFLIFFISAILLNSVGIVILQSVTHYKATEIEASILEACKDLTIAVVSFSICSFIPRFGYKNSMLTGLAIITIGCITMVTFDSFLTTKILFILTGVAFALIKVSVYSTVGLITDNSKAHANLMSLLEGISQMGVVLRFFIFSIFIYFGNWFGTYWLLAGLCVIAFLLLLFTKLDESAAKITQNSNFLADTLNMLKLIKLPIVLLFIISVFFYVFIEQSVQSWLPTFNTKVLHLSASTSVFMASFFALNITAGRIIFGFIMKKMTGKKYL
;
A
#
# COMPACT_ATOMS: atom_id res chain seq x y z
N MET A 1 -13.47 0.71 24.84
CA MET A 1 -13.70 -0.44 23.92
C MET A 1 -13.87 -0.03 22.45
N GLN A 2 -14.59 1.05 22.12
CA GLN A 2 -14.77 1.50 20.72
C GLN A 2 -13.47 1.95 20.03
N LEU A 3 -12.60 2.70 20.72
CA LEU A 3 -11.32 3.15 20.17
C LEU A 3 -10.38 1.98 19.79
N LEU A 4 -10.36 0.92 20.60
CA LEU A 4 -9.57 -0.28 20.30
C LEU A 4 -10.08 -0.99 19.04
N LYS A 5 -11.41 -1.12 18.90
CA LYS A 5 -12.04 -1.68 17.69
C LYS A 5 -11.66 -0.89 16.45
N LEU A 6 -11.70 0.45 16.53
CA LEU A 6 -11.31 1.33 15.43
C LEU A 6 -9.83 1.16 15.06
N LYS A 7 -8.91 1.10 16.04
CA LYS A 7 -7.47 0.88 15.78
C LYS A 7 -7.22 -0.45 15.07
N LEU A 8 -7.81 -1.54 15.56
CA LEU A 8 -7.69 -2.87 14.94
C LEU A 8 -8.23 -2.88 13.51
N LEU A 9 -9.33 -2.17 13.28
CA LEU A 9 -9.92 -2.03 11.95
C LEU A 9 -9.00 -1.25 11.00
N LEU A 10 -8.43 -0.14 11.44
CA LEU A 10 -7.45 0.63 10.64
C LEU A 10 -6.24 -0.24 10.30
N PHE A 11 -5.76 -1.04 11.25
CA PHE A 11 -4.68 -2.00 11.01
C PHE A 11 -5.06 -3.03 9.95
N LEU A 12 -6.25 -3.63 10.05
CA LEU A 12 -6.73 -4.61 9.07
C LEU A 12 -6.84 -4.01 7.66
N ILE A 13 -7.45 -2.83 7.52
CA ILE A 13 -7.62 -2.14 6.24
C ILE A 13 -6.26 -1.84 5.61
N PHE A 14 -5.34 -1.30 6.39
CA PHE A 14 -4.02 -0.92 5.90
C PHE A 14 -3.17 -2.17 5.56
N PHE A 15 -3.29 -3.24 6.35
CA PHE A 15 -2.67 -4.53 6.10
C PHE A 15 -3.11 -5.16 4.77
N ILE A 16 -4.43 -5.23 4.52
CA ILE A 16 -4.97 -5.79 3.27
C ILE A 16 -4.49 -4.95 2.07
N SER A 17 -4.55 -3.63 2.20
CA SER A 17 -4.08 -2.70 1.16
C SER A 17 -2.60 -2.89 0.86
N ALA A 18 -1.77 -3.12 1.89
CA ALA A 18 -0.34 -3.37 1.74
C ALA A 18 -0.03 -4.68 1.00
N ILE A 19 -0.78 -5.76 1.28
CA ILE A 19 -0.63 -7.05 0.58
C ILE A 19 -0.88 -6.86 -0.91
N LEU A 20 -2.03 -6.29 -1.28
CA LEU A 20 -2.43 -6.19 -2.68
C LEU A 20 -1.55 -5.20 -3.45
N LEU A 21 -1.27 -4.03 -2.88
CA LEU A 21 -0.47 -3.00 -3.54
C LEU A 21 0.93 -3.50 -3.90
N ASN A 22 1.57 -4.23 -2.99
CA ASN A 22 2.94 -4.70 -3.18
C ASN A 22 3.00 -6.04 -3.93
N SER A 23 1.88 -6.56 -4.42
CA SER A 23 1.85 -7.84 -5.15
C SER A 23 2.35 -7.76 -6.60
N VAL A 24 2.64 -6.56 -7.13
CA VAL A 24 2.99 -6.33 -8.55
C VAL A 24 4.04 -7.30 -9.07
N GLY A 25 5.18 -7.46 -8.38
CA GLY A 25 6.23 -8.39 -8.84
C GLY A 25 5.79 -9.84 -8.99
N ILE A 26 4.88 -10.29 -8.12
CA ILE A 26 4.30 -11.64 -8.21
C ILE A 26 3.36 -11.73 -9.41
N VAL A 27 2.56 -10.69 -9.64
CA VAL A 27 1.64 -10.63 -10.79
C VAL A 27 2.39 -10.45 -12.11
N ILE A 28 3.55 -9.78 -12.13
CA ILE A 28 4.47 -9.74 -13.28
C ILE A 28 4.92 -11.16 -13.61
N LEU A 29 5.43 -11.91 -12.62
CA LEU A 29 5.81 -13.31 -12.82
C LEU A 29 4.65 -14.12 -13.39
N GLN A 30 3.46 -14.05 -12.78
CA GLN A 30 2.28 -14.76 -13.28
C GLN A 30 1.85 -14.28 -14.67
N SER A 31 2.04 -13.00 -15.01
CA SER A 31 1.73 -12.49 -16.35
C SER A 31 2.66 -13.06 -17.41
N VAL A 32 3.93 -13.26 -17.07
CA VAL A 32 4.90 -13.89 -17.96
C VAL A 32 4.65 -15.40 -18.08
N THR A 33 4.33 -16.09 -16.98
CA THR A 33 4.20 -17.56 -16.97
C THR A 33 2.82 -18.06 -17.41
N HIS A 34 1.73 -17.41 -16.98
CA HIS A 34 0.35 -17.81 -17.24
C HIS A 34 -0.18 -17.18 -18.53
N TYR A 35 -0.10 -15.85 -18.64
CA TYR A 35 -0.61 -15.12 -19.81
C TYR A 35 0.37 -15.08 -20.99
N LYS A 36 1.60 -15.56 -20.82
CA LYS A 36 2.68 -15.51 -21.82
C LYS A 36 2.97 -14.08 -22.31
N ALA A 37 2.71 -13.08 -21.47
CA ALA A 37 3.05 -11.69 -21.77
C ALA A 37 4.58 -11.52 -21.78
N THR A 38 5.06 -10.58 -22.59
CA THR A 38 6.48 -10.21 -22.54
C THR A 38 6.80 -9.47 -21.24
N GLU A 39 8.07 -9.50 -20.81
CA GLU A 39 8.51 -8.76 -19.63
C GLU A 39 8.27 -7.24 -19.79
N ILE A 40 8.49 -6.72 -21.00
CA ILE A 40 8.21 -5.32 -21.32
C ILE A 40 6.72 -5.00 -21.14
N GLU A 41 5.82 -5.85 -21.63
CA GLU A 41 4.38 -5.65 -21.43
C GLU A 41 4.00 -5.76 -19.95
N ALA A 42 4.55 -6.72 -19.21
CA ALA A 42 4.27 -6.91 -17.79
C ALA A 42 4.79 -5.75 -16.93
N SER A 43 5.86 -5.06 -17.34
CA SER A 43 6.41 -3.90 -16.65
C SER A 43 5.40 -2.74 -16.52
N ILE A 44 4.43 -2.65 -17.43
CA ILE A 44 3.39 -1.62 -17.39
C ILE A 44 2.53 -1.70 -16.12
N LEU A 45 2.48 -2.87 -15.46
CA LEU A 45 1.70 -3.05 -14.23
C LEU A 45 2.22 -2.17 -13.09
N GLU A 46 3.53 -1.92 -13.02
CA GLU A 46 4.10 -0.97 -12.06
C GLU A 46 3.60 0.44 -12.33
N ALA A 47 3.66 0.88 -13.58
CA ALA A 47 3.19 2.20 -13.98
C ALA A 47 1.68 2.35 -13.73
N CYS A 48 0.87 1.33 -14.05
CA CYS A 48 -0.57 1.30 -13.76
C CYS A 48 -0.86 1.54 -12.28
N LYS A 49 -0.07 0.95 -11.37
CA LYS A 49 -0.21 1.16 -9.93
C LYS A 49 0.31 2.54 -9.50
N ASP A 50 1.59 2.84 -9.75
CA ASP A 50 2.28 3.98 -9.16
C ASP A 50 1.85 5.32 -9.75
N LEU A 51 1.63 5.39 -11.07
CA LEU A 51 1.13 6.60 -11.72
C LEU A 51 -0.29 6.92 -11.26
N THR A 52 -1.14 5.89 -11.11
CA THR A 52 -2.49 6.06 -10.60
C THR A 52 -2.48 6.58 -9.16
N ILE A 53 -1.63 6.03 -8.29
CA ILE A 53 -1.47 6.56 -6.92
C ILE A 53 -1.08 8.04 -6.96
N ALA A 54 -0.10 8.41 -7.78
CA ALA A 54 0.36 9.80 -7.87
C ALA A 54 -0.79 10.73 -8.31
N VAL A 55 -1.42 10.42 -9.45
CA VAL A 55 -2.51 11.25 -10.02
C VAL A 55 -3.69 11.37 -9.06
N VAL A 56 -4.12 10.25 -8.47
CA VAL A 56 -5.28 10.22 -7.56
C VAL A 56 -4.95 10.92 -6.24
N SER A 57 -3.74 10.73 -5.69
CA SER A 57 -3.34 11.38 -4.44
C SER A 57 -3.34 12.90 -4.59
N PHE A 58 -2.81 13.44 -5.68
CA PHE A 58 -2.85 14.89 -5.93
C PHE A 58 -4.28 15.40 -6.16
N SER A 59 -5.12 14.61 -6.83
CA SER A 59 -6.48 15.03 -7.19
C SER A 59 -7.45 15.00 -6.01
N ILE A 60 -7.33 14.00 -5.12
CA ILE A 60 -8.37 13.67 -4.14
C ILE A 60 -7.98 14.08 -2.70
N CYS A 61 -6.71 14.40 -2.41
CA CYS A 61 -6.25 14.74 -1.05
C CYS A 61 -7.10 15.82 -0.36
N SER A 62 -7.48 16.88 -1.08
CA SER A 62 -8.32 17.96 -0.53
C SER A 62 -9.81 17.68 -0.57
N PHE A 63 -10.26 16.66 -1.32
CA PHE A 63 -11.66 16.25 -1.38
C PHE A 63 -12.03 15.29 -0.23
N ILE A 64 -11.07 14.50 0.26
CA ILE A 64 -11.28 13.49 1.31
C ILE A 64 -11.91 14.07 2.59
N PRO A 65 -11.48 15.23 3.15
CA PRO A 65 -12.14 15.81 4.32
C PRO A 65 -13.60 16.21 4.09
N ARG A 66 -13.99 16.51 2.83
CA ARG A 66 -15.38 16.83 2.47
C ARG A 66 -16.23 15.59 2.28
N PHE A 67 -15.68 14.55 1.65
CA PHE A 67 -16.36 13.27 1.41
C PHE A 67 -16.47 12.43 2.70
N GLY A 68 -15.53 12.62 3.62
CA GLY A 68 -15.42 11.93 4.89
C GLY A 68 -14.40 10.79 4.85
N TYR A 69 -13.67 10.62 5.95
CA TYR A 69 -12.61 9.62 6.06
C TYR A 69 -13.16 8.20 6.05
N LYS A 70 -14.27 7.95 6.76
CA LYS A 70 -14.96 6.65 6.75
C LYS A 70 -15.46 6.29 5.36
N ASN A 71 -16.11 7.22 4.67
CA ASN A 71 -16.64 6.98 3.32
C ASN A 71 -15.52 6.72 2.31
N SER A 72 -14.41 7.45 2.42
CA SER A 72 -13.22 7.24 1.60
C SER A 72 -12.62 5.84 1.79
N MET A 73 -12.50 5.37 3.05
CA MET A 73 -12.03 4.02 3.35
C MET A 73 -13.00 2.93 2.85
N LEU A 74 -14.32 3.10 3.05
CA LEU A 74 -15.34 2.18 2.52
C LEU A 74 -15.27 2.09 1.00
N THR A 75 -15.14 3.24 0.33
CA THR A 75 -15.02 3.31 -1.13
C THR A 75 -13.76 2.60 -1.62
N GLY A 76 -12.61 2.81 -0.95
CA GLY A 76 -11.37 2.10 -1.27
C GLY A 76 -11.50 0.58 -1.10
N LEU A 77 -12.12 0.11 -0.02
CA LEU A 77 -12.36 -1.32 0.19
C LEU A 77 -13.30 -1.92 -0.86
N ALA A 78 -14.34 -1.19 -1.26
CA ALA A 78 -15.25 -1.62 -2.33
C ALA A 78 -14.51 -1.71 -3.68
N ILE A 79 -13.69 -0.71 -4.01
CA ILE A 79 -12.87 -0.71 -5.23
C ILE A 79 -11.91 -1.91 -5.25
N ILE A 80 -11.23 -2.20 -4.14
CA ILE A 80 -10.35 -3.38 -4.04
C ILE A 80 -11.16 -4.67 -4.23
N THR A 81 -12.32 -4.78 -3.58
CA THR A 81 -13.18 -5.97 -3.69
C THR A 81 -13.61 -6.19 -5.14
N ILE A 82 -14.07 -5.14 -5.83
CA ILE A 82 -14.45 -5.19 -7.24
C ILE A 82 -13.23 -5.58 -8.10
N GLY A 83 -12.07 -4.99 -7.86
CA GLY A 83 -10.84 -5.35 -8.56
C GLY A 83 -10.49 -6.82 -8.42
N CYS A 84 -10.51 -7.36 -7.19
CA CYS A 84 -10.26 -8.77 -6.92
C CYS A 84 -11.28 -9.70 -7.59
N ILE A 85 -12.58 -9.38 -7.51
CA ILE A 85 -13.64 -10.18 -8.16
C ILE A 85 -13.47 -10.15 -9.68
N THR A 86 -13.19 -8.99 -10.25
CA THR A 86 -12.95 -8.83 -11.69
C THR A 86 -11.75 -9.69 -12.12
N MET A 87 -10.68 -9.67 -11.33
CA MET A 87 -9.46 -10.47 -11.57
C MET A 87 -9.72 -11.98 -11.61
N VAL A 88 -10.60 -12.49 -10.76
CA VAL A 88 -10.99 -13.90 -10.76
C VAL A 88 -11.94 -14.21 -11.92
N THR A 89 -12.87 -13.31 -12.21
CA THR A 89 -13.94 -13.55 -13.20
C THR A 89 -13.41 -13.53 -14.63
N PHE A 90 -12.45 -12.66 -14.92
CA PHE A 90 -11.89 -12.48 -16.25
C PHE A 90 -10.40 -12.81 -16.26
N ASP A 91 -10.08 -14.06 -16.66
CA ASP A 91 -8.71 -14.57 -16.83
C ASP A 91 -8.04 -13.92 -18.06
N SER A 92 -7.55 -12.69 -17.88
CA SER A 92 -6.89 -11.90 -18.92
C SER A 92 -5.82 -10.97 -18.35
N PHE A 93 -4.78 -10.73 -19.13
CA PHE A 93 -3.76 -9.73 -18.82
C PHE A 93 -4.32 -8.29 -18.80
N LEU A 94 -5.43 -7.99 -19.47
CA LEU A 94 -6.06 -6.68 -19.32
C LEU A 94 -6.61 -6.50 -17.90
N THR A 95 -7.11 -7.56 -17.29
CA THR A 95 -7.70 -7.55 -15.97
C THR A 95 -6.65 -7.26 -14.89
N THR A 96 -5.41 -7.71 -15.06
CA THR A 96 -4.31 -7.37 -14.13
C THR A 96 -4.00 -5.87 -14.15
N LYS A 97 -4.04 -5.23 -15.33
CA LYS A 97 -3.87 -3.77 -15.45
C LYS A 97 -4.98 -3.03 -14.73
N ILE A 98 -6.23 -3.42 -14.97
CA ILE A 98 -7.41 -2.84 -14.31
C ILE A 98 -7.31 -2.99 -12.79
N LEU A 99 -6.94 -4.18 -12.31
CA LEU A 99 -6.74 -4.44 -10.88
C LEU A 99 -5.74 -3.44 -10.26
N PHE A 100 -4.60 -3.19 -10.90
CA PHE A 100 -3.58 -2.28 -10.35
C PHE A 100 -3.98 -0.81 -10.42
N ILE A 101 -4.72 -0.40 -11.46
CA ILE A 101 -5.33 0.94 -11.51
C ILE A 101 -6.32 1.11 -10.34
N LEU A 102 -7.25 0.16 -10.17
CA LEU A 102 -8.22 0.19 -9.07
C LEU A 102 -7.54 0.16 -7.69
N THR A 103 -6.52 -0.67 -7.53
CA THR A 103 -5.73 -0.75 -6.30
C THR A 103 -5.00 0.58 -6.02
N GLY A 104 -4.46 1.24 -7.05
CA GLY A 104 -3.84 2.55 -6.91
C GLY A 104 -4.81 3.63 -6.44
N VAL A 105 -6.02 3.68 -7.03
CA VAL A 105 -7.09 4.59 -6.59
C VAL A 105 -7.46 4.31 -5.13
N ALA A 106 -7.72 3.05 -4.80
CA ALA A 106 -8.12 2.65 -3.46
C ALA A 106 -7.05 2.94 -2.41
N PHE A 107 -5.77 2.70 -2.74
CA PHE A 107 -4.66 2.96 -1.83
C PHE A 107 -4.52 4.45 -1.50
N ALA A 108 -4.67 5.33 -2.50
CA ALA A 108 -4.65 6.77 -2.27
C ALA A 108 -5.77 7.21 -1.31
N LEU A 109 -7.00 6.72 -1.52
CA LEU A 109 -8.15 6.98 -0.65
C LEU A 109 -7.93 6.46 0.78
N ILE A 110 -7.52 5.20 0.90
CA ILE A 110 -7.33 4.54 2.20
C ILE A 110 -6.19 5.18 2.96
N LYS A 111 -5.02 5.36 2.36
CA LYS A 111 -3.82 5.86 3.05
C LYS A 111 -4.04 7.24 3.66
N VAL A 112 -4.57 8.19 2.87
CA VAL A 112 -4.84 9.55 3.36
C VAL A 112 -5.89 9.53 4.47
N SER A 113 -6.94 8.73 4.31
CA SER A 113 -8.03 8.64 5.31
C SER A 113 -7.58 7.97 6.60
N VAL A 114 -6.77 6.92 6.53
CA VAL A 114 -6.21 6.22 7.69
C VAL A 114 -5.29 7.15 8.48
N TYR A 115 -4.36 7.85 7.81
CA TYR A 115 -3.46 8.80 8.49
C TYR A 115 -4.22 9.97 9.10
N SER A 116 -5.22 10.49 8.39
CA SER A 116 -6.07 11.56 8.92
C SER A 116 -6.88 11.09 10.14
N THR A 117 -7.40 9.86 10.09
CA THR A 117 -8.12 9.23 11.22
C THR A 117 -7.18 9.04 12.42
N VAL A 118 -5.93 8.62 12.19
CA VAL A 118 -4.91 8.55 13.24
C VAL A 118 -4.72 9.91 13.91
N GLY A 119 -4.68 11.00 13.13
CA GLY A 119 -4.64 12.37 13.65
C GLY A 119 -5.86 12.74 14.51
N LEU A 120 -7.06 12.27 14.15
CA LEU A 120 -8.29 12.54 14.91
C LEU A 120 -8.38 11.78 16.24
N ILE A 121 -7.80 10.58 16.33
CA ILE A 121 -7.97 9.69 17.49
C ILE A 121 -6.79 9.71 18.47
N THR A 122 -5.84 10.63 18.27
CA THR A 122 -4.64 10.77 19.10
C THR A 122 -4.54 12.16 19.69
N ASP A 123 -4.52 12.26 21.01
CA ASP A 123 -4.56 13.55 21.72
C ASP A 123 -3.17 14.22 21.84
N ASN A 124 -2.08 13.47 21.63
CA ASN A 124 -0.72 14.00 21.78
C ASN A 124 0.25 13.42 20.74
N SER A 125 1.34 14.16 20.50
CA SER A 125 2.36 13.83 19.49
C SER A 125 3.00 12.45 19.73
N LYS A 126 3.20 12.04 20.98
CA LYS A 126 3.75 10.71 21.32
C LYS A 126 2.81 9.57 20.93
N ALA A 127 1.52 9.72 21.23
CA ALA A 127 0.48 8.75 20.89
C ALA A 127 0.27 8.68 19.37
N HIS A 128 0.32 9.83 18.69
CA HIS A 128 0.29 9.92 17.24
C HIS A 128 1.45 9.16 16.60
N ALA A 129 2.69 9.47 16.99
CA ALA A 129 3.88 8.82 16.47
C ALA A 129 3.89 7.31 16.74
N ASN A 130 3.45 6.88 17.93
CA ASN A 130 3.37 5.46 18.27
C ASN A 130 2.33 4.71 17.42
N LEU A 131 1.11 5.26 17.30
CA LEU A 131 0.05 4.64 16.51
C LEU A 131 0.41 4.57 15.03
N MET A 132 1.00 5.64 14.50
CA MET A 132 1.52 5.69 13.14
C MET A 132 2.61 4.63 12.91
N SER A 133 3.55 4.50 13.85
CA SER A 133 4.63 3.49 13.77
C SER A 133 4.08 2.07 13.80
N LEU A 134 3.08 1.79 14.63
CA LEU A 134 2.42 0.47 14.68
C LEU A 134 1.68 0.16 13.37
N LEU A 135 1.01 1.16 12.81
CA LEU A 135 0.28 1.03 11.54
C LEU A 135 1.23 0.72 10.37
N GLU A 136 2.36 1.44 10.29
CA GLU A 136 3.42 1.14 9.33
C GLU A 136 4.06 -0.23 9.58
N GLY A 137 4.29 -0.61 10.84
CA GLY A 137 4.83 -1.92 11.19
C GLY A 137 3.93 -3.07 10.71
N ILE A 138 2.63 -2.96 10.90
CA ILE A 138 1.64 -3.94 10.42
C ILE A 138 1.58 -3.95 8.89
N SER A 139 1.65 -2.78 8.24
CA SER A 139 1.76 -2.69 6.78
C SER A 139 2.94 -3.48 6.24
N GLN A 140 4.13 -3.32 6.86
CA GLN A 140 5.33 -4.06 6.46
C GLN A 140 5.19 -5.56 6.67
N MET A 141 4.51 -5.98 7.73
CA MET A 141 4.17 -7.39 7.92
C MET A 141 3.29 -7.91 6.77
N GLY A 142 2.34 -7.11 6.27
CA GLY A 142 1.56 -7.41 5.07
C GLY A 142 2.43 -7.54 3.81
N VAL A 143 3.40 -6.63 3.63
CA VAL A 143 4.36 -6.68 2.52
C VAL A 143 5.19 -7.96 2.52
N VAL A 144 5.52 -8.51 3.69
CA VAL A 144 6.19 -9.81 3.81
C VAL A 144 5.21 -10.95 3.57
N LEU A 145 4.08 -10.94 4.27
CA LEU A 145 3.12 -12.06 4.26
C LEU A 145 2.53 -12.31 2.87
N ARG A 146 2.44 -11.27 2.03
CA ARG A 146 1.98 -11.43 0.64
C ARG A 146 2.74 -12.53 -0.10
N PHE A 147 4.07 -12.64 0.08
CA PHE A 147 4.86 -13.64 -0.63
C PHE A 147 4.44 -15.05 -0.22
N PHE A 148 4.21 -15.26 1.08
CA PHE A 148 3.76 -16.55 1.60
C PHE A 148 2.36 -16.89 1.08
N ILE A 149 1.41 -15.95 1.18
CA ILE A 149 0.02 -16.16 0.72
C ILE A 149 0.02 -16.52 -0.77
N PHE A 150 0.62 -15.68 -1.61
CA PHE A 150 0.65 -15.94 -3.05
C PHE A 150 1.42 -17.21 -3.39
N SER A 151 2.55 -17.48 -2.74
CA SER A 151 3.34 -18.70 -2.98
C SER A 151 2.53 -19.97 -2.72
N ILE A 152 1.73 -20.00 -1.65
CA ILE A 152 0.87 -21.15 -1.32
C ILE A 152 -0.16 -21.40 -2.42
N PHE A 153 -0.88 -20.36 -2.85
CA PHE A 153 -1.89 -20.49 -3.90
C PHE A 153 -1.29 -20.85 -5.26
N ILE A 154 -0.11 -20.30 -5.59
CA ILE A 154 0.65 -20.66 -6.81
C ILE A 154 1.10 -22.12 -6.75
N TYR A 155 1.56 -22.61 -5.60
CA TYR A 155 1.98 -24.01 -5.43
C TYR A 155 0.83 -25.00 -5.71
N PHE A 156 -0.38 -24.69 -5.29
CA PHE A 156 -1.58 -25.49 -5.58
C PHE A 156 -2.15 -25.26 -6.99
N GLY A 157 -1.48 -24.47 -7.85
CA GLY A 157 -1.91 -24.21 -9.22
C GLY A 157 -3.11 -23.27 -9.35
N ASN A 158 -3.58 -22.64 -8.27
CA ASN A 158 -4.70 -21.71 -8.27
C ASN A 158 -4.30 -20.36 -7.68
N TRP A 159 -3.50 -19.59 -8.43
CA TRP A 159 -3.06 -18.27 -8.01
C TRP A 159 -4.23 -17.27 -7.83
N PHE A 160 -5.34 -17.46 -8.55
CA PHE A 160 -6.57 -16.67 -8.40
C PHE A 160 -7.21 -16.80 -7.03
N GLY A 161 -6.99 -17.92 -6.33
CA GLY A 161 -7.48 -18.15 -4.97
C GLY A 161 -7.01 -17.07 -3.98
N THR A 162 -5.86 -16.43 -4.24
CA THR A 162 -5.40 -15.30 -3.43
C THR A 162 -6.37 -14.11 -3.51
N TYR A 163 -6.94 -13.83 -4.69
CA TYR A 163 -7.88 -12.72 -4.85
C TYR A 163 -9.24 -12.99 -4.22
N TRP A 164 -9.70 -14.25 -4.18
CA TRP A 164 -10.87 -14.64 -3.40
C TRP A 164 -10.65 -14.41 -1.91
N LEU A 165 -9.49 -14.81 -1.38
CA LEU A 165 -9.13 -14.57 0.01
C LEU A 165 -9.09 -13.07 0.32
N LEU A 166 -8.46 -12.26 -0.54
CA LEU A 166 -8.38 -10.81 -0.36
C LEU A 166 -9.74 -10.12 -0.49
N ALA A 167 -10.59 -10.54 -1.44
CA ALA A 167 -11.95 -10.03 -1.57
C ALA A 167 -12.77 -10.33 -0.30
N GLY A 168 -12.68 -11.54 0.24
CA GLY A 168 -13.34 -11.91 1.50
C GLY A 168 -12.87 -11.05 2.67
N LEU A 169 -11.55 -10.85 2.82
CA LEU A 169 -11.00 -9.96 3.86
C LEU A 169 -11.45 -8.51 3.69
N CYS A 170 -11.51 -8.00 2.45
CA CYS A 170 -12.01 -6.65 2.17
C CYS A 170 -13.49 -6.50 2.52
N VAL A 171 -14.34 -7.48 2.19
CA VAL A 171 -15.76 -7.47 2.55
C VAL A 171 -15.94 -7.49 4.07
N ILE A 172 -15.17 -8.33 4.78
CA ILE A 172 -15.19 -8.35 6.25
C ILE A 172 -14.78 -6.98 6.80
N ALA A 173 -13.67 -6.40 6.33
CA ALA A 173 -13.22 -5.08 6.76
C ALA A 173 -14.25 -3.98 6.42
N PHE A 174 -14.91 -4.07 5.27
CA PHE A 174 -15.96 -3.15 4.84
C PHE A 174 -17.15 -3.20 5.79
N LEU A 175 -17.66 -4.40 6.10
CA LEU A 175 -18.79 -4.57 7.02
C LEU A 175 -18.42 -4.08 8.43
N LEU A 176 -17.24 -4.43 8.94
CA LEU A 176 -16.77 -3.95 10.23
C LEU A 176 -16.68 -2.41 10.29
N LEU A 177 -16.19 -1.78 9.22
CA LEU A 177 -16.12 -0.32 9.12
C LEU A 177 -17.51 0.31 9.01
N LEU A 178 -18.42 -0.32 8.25
CA LEU A 178 -19.78 0.16 8.07
C LEU A 178 -20.50 0.32 9.42
N PHE A 179 -20.35 -0.67 10.32
CA PHE A 179 -20.95 -0.65 11.65
C PHE A 179 -20.13 0.11 12.72
N THR A 180 -18.88 0.49 12.42
CA THR A 180 -18.06 1.27 13.35
C THR A 180 -18.37 2.76 13.23
N LYS A 181 -18.63 3.42 14.36
CA LYS A 181 -18.79 4.89 14.39
C LYS A 181 -17.40 5.54 14.38
N LEU A 182 -17.20 6.48 13.47
CA LEU A 182 -16.00 7.29 13.35
C LEU A 182 -16.45 8.75 13.47
N ASP A 183 -15.97 9.44 14.50
CA ASP A 183 -16.28 10.86 14.71
C ASP A 183 -15.34 11.71 13.86
N GLU A 184 -15.90 12.38 12.86
CA GLU A 184 -15.17 13.23 11.90
C GLU A 184 -15.44 14.72 12.15
N SER A 185 -16.08 15.07 13.27
CA SER A 185 -16.56 16.44 13.52
C SER A 185 -15.42 17.46 13.52
N ALA A 186 -14.24 17.09 14.03
CA ALA A 186 -13.07 17.97 14.04
C ALA A 186 -12.45 18.18 12.64
N ALA A 187 -12.66 17.27 11.69
CA ALA A 187 -12.14 17.39 10.33
C ALA A 187 -12.97 18.34 9.44
N LYS A 188 -14.25 18.53 9.77
CA LYS A 188 -15.16 19.41 9.02
C LYS A 188 -14.93 20.90 9.28
N ILE A 189 -14.17 21.27 10.31
CA ILE A 189 -13.96 22.68 10.72
C ILE A 189 -12.99 23.39 9.75
N THR A 190 -12.15 22.68 9.02
CA THR A 190 -11.14 23.22 8.09
C THR A 190 -11.69 23.51 6.68
N GLN A 191 -12.93 23.99 6.56
CA GLN A 191 -13.65 24.11 5.28
C GLN A 191 -13.25 25.31 4.40
N ASN A 192 -12.39 26.22 4.88
CA ASN A 192 -12.14 27.51 4.23
C ASN A 192 -10.91 27.57 3.30
N SER A 193 -10.32 26.45 2.92
CA SER A 193 -9.12 26.47 2.07
C SER A 193 -9.46 26.28 0.58
N ASN A 194 -8.92 27.16 -0.27
CA ASN A 194 -9.10 27.11 -1.71
C ASN A 194 -8.17 26.04 -2.29
N PHE A 195 -8.75 24.93 -2.76
CA PHE A 195 -8.04 23.76 -3.32
C PHE A 195 -6.87 24.12 -4.24
N LEU A 196 -7.15 24.94 -5.27
CA LEU A 196 -6.13 25.33 -6.25
C LEU A 196 -5.02 26.18 -5.63
N ALA A 197 -5.35 27.03 -4.66
CA ALA A 197 -4.38 27.89 -4.00
C ALA A 197 -3.41 27.07 -3.13
N ASP A 198 -3.93 26.09 -2.38
CA ASP A 198 -3.11 25.23 -1.53
C ASP A 198 -2.21 24.30 -2.35
N THR A 199 -2.74 23.70 -3.43
CA THR A 199 -1.94 22.86 -4.33
C THR A 199 -0.86 23.67 -5.04
N LEU A 200 -1.17 24.89 -5.48
CA LEU A 200 -0.18 25.77 -6.12
C LEU A 200 0.88 26.25 -5.12
N ASN A 201 0.51 26.48 -3.87
CA ASN A 201 1.47 26.86 -2.83
C ASN A 201 2.41 25.71 -2.47
N MET A 202 1.92 24.46 -2.45
CA MET A 202 2.78 23.29 -2.24
C MET A 202 3.75 23.07 -3.41
N LEU A 203 3.29 23.25 -4.66
CA LEU A 203 4.14 23.14 -5.85
C LEU A 203 5.26 24.18 -5.90
N LYS A 204 5.07 25.37 -5.30
CA LYS A 204 6.13 26.39 -5.22
C LYS A 204 7.34 25.92 -4.40
N LEU A 205 7.18 24.94 -3.51
CA LEU A 205 8.30 24.37 -2.74
C LEU A 205 9.32 23.68 -3.63
N ILE A 206 8.93 23.24 -4.84
CA ILE A 206 9.85 22.62 -5.81
C ILE A 206 10.93 23.60 -6.31
N LYS A 207 10.73 24.92 -6.11
CA LYS A 207 11.72 25.95 -6.45
C LYS A 207 12.92 25.95 -5.50
N LEU A 208 12.81 25.31 -4.34
CA LEU A 208 13.91 25.22 -3.39
C LEU A 208 14.90 24.14 -3.85
N PRO A 209 16.18 24.47 -4.09
CA PRO A 209 17.16 23.51 -4.62
C PRO A 209 17.37 22.30 -3.70
N ILE A 210 17.27 22.50 -2.38
CA ILE A 210 17.34 21.40 -1.40
C ILE A 210 16.17 20.41 -1.55
N VAL A 211 14.97 20.89 -1.91
CA VAL A 211 13.79 20.05 -2.13
C VAL A 211 13.95 19.23 -3.39
N LEU A 212 14.49 19.81 -4.47
CA LEU A 212 14.81 19.07 -5.70
C LEU A 212 15.83 17.96 -5.45
N LEU A 213 16.92 18.27 -4.74
CA LEU A 213 17.93 17.27 -4.40
C LEU A 213 17.32 16.13 -3.57
N PHE A 214 16.49 16.46 -2.59
CA PHE A 214 15.77 15.47 -1.80
C PHE A 214 14.82 14.60 -2.65
N ILE A 215 14.02 15.19 -3.54
CA ILE A 215 13.12 14.46 -4.44
C ILE A 215 13.90 13.49 -5.33
N ILE A 216 15.01 13.95 -5.93
CA ILE A 216 15.85 13.12 -6.80
C ILE A 216 16.45 11.95 -6.01
N SER A 217 16.98 12.20 -4.80
CA SER A 217 17.54 11.14 -3.96
C SER A 217 16.50 10.09 -3.56
N VAL A 218 15.31 10.52 -3.11
CA VAL A 218 14.22 9.62 -2.74
C VAL A 218 13.71 8.85 -3.96
N PHE A 219 13.62 9.50 -5.13
CA PHE A 219 13.22 8.85 -6.38
C PHE A 219 14.17 7.71 -6.75
N PHE A 220 15.48 7.95 -6.81
CA PHE A 220 16.43 6.89 -7.15
C PHE A 220 16.45 5.76 -6.13
N TYR A 221 16.37 6.09 -4.84
CA TYR A 221 16.28 5.09 -3.78
C TYR A 221 15.04 4.18 -3.94
N VAL A 222 13.85 4.77 -4.08
CA VAL A 222 12.60 4.01 -4.24
C VAL A 222 12.60 3.24 -5.55
N PHE A 223 13.10 3.85 -6.64
CA PHE A 223 13.16 3.21 -7.95
C PHE A 223 14.03 1.94 -7.93
N ILE A 224 15.21 1.99 -7.31
CA ILE A 224 16.08 0.81 -7.17
C ILE A 224 15.41 -0.24 -6.29
N GLU A 225 14.88 0.15 -5.13
CA GLU A 225 14.22 -0.79 -4.20
C GLU A 225 13.03 -1.50 -4.86
N GLN A 226 12.16 -0.75 -5.52
CA GLN A 226 10.97 -1.29 -6.21
C GLN A 226 11.36 -2.15 -7.42
N SER A 227 12.35 -1.73 -8.22
CA SER A 227 12.82 -2.52 -9.36
C SER A 227 13.34 -3.88 -8.92
N VAL A 228 14.17 -3.93 -7.87
CA VAL A 228 14.64 -5.22 -7.33
C VAL A 228 13.46 -6.03 -6.80
N GLN A 229 12.57 -5.42 -6.03
CA GLN A 229 11.45 -6.13 -5.42
C GLN A 229 10.45 -6.72 -6.43
N SER A 230 10.18 -6.02 -7.53
CA SER A 230 9.25 -6.45 -8.56
C SER A 230 9.82 -7.56 -9.43
N TRP A 231 11.10 -7.48 -9.78
CA TRP A 231 11.72 -8.39 -10.74
C TRP A 231 12.36 -9.62 -10.12
N LEU A 232 12.59 -9.62 -8.80
CA LEU A 232 13.24 -10.73 -8.09
C LEU A 232 12.53 -12.09 -8.29
N PRO A 233 11.19 -12.22 -8.21
CA PRO A 233 10.52 -13.49 -8.50
C PRO A 233 10.76 -13.97 -9.94
N THR A 234 10.70 -13.06 -10.91
CA THR A 234 10.94 -13.35 -12.33
C THR A 234 12.39 -13.79 -12.58
N PHE A 235 13.36 -13.12 -11.97
CA PHE A 235 14.77 -13.49 -12.01
C PHE A 235 14.99 -14.91 -11.45
N ASN A 236 14.42 -15.20 -10.28
CA ASN A 236 14.52 -16.51 -9.65
C ASN A 236 13.96 -17.63 -10.55
N THR A 237 12.88 -17.38 -11.28
CA THR A 237 12.31 -18.37 -12.21
C THR A 237 13.13 -18.50 -13.49
N LYS A 238 13.49 -17.38 -14.13
CA LYS A 238 14.13 -17.42 -15.46
C LYS A 238 15.64 -17.70 -15.44
N VAL A 239 16.34 -17.20 -14.43
CA VAL A 239 17.81 -17.30 -14.34
C VAL A 239 18.23 -18.43 -13.41
N LEU A 240 17.56 -18.59 -12.27
CA LEU A 240 17.86 -19.66 -11.32
C LEU A 240 17.05 -20.95 -11.57
N HIS A 241 16.16 -20.94 -12.56
CA HIS A 241 15.33 -22.10 -12.96
C HIS A 241 14.50 -22.70 -11.81
N LEU A 242 14.12 -21.86 -10.83
CA LEU A 242 13.27 -22.27 -9.72
C LEU A 242 11.81 -22.30 -10.15
N SER A 243 10.99 -23.13 -9.49
CA SER A 243 9.54 -23.10 -9.70
C SER A 243 8.96 -21.74 -9.31
N ALA A 244 7.80 -21.38 -9.86
CA ALA A 244 7.16 -20.07 -9.60
C ALA A 244 6.85 -19.88 -8.11
N SER A 245 6.36 -20.91 -7.41
CA SER A 245 6.11 -20.85 -5.96
C SER A 245 7.40 -20.62 -5.17
N THR A 246 8.45 -21.41 -5.43
CA THR A 246 9.74 -21.27 -4.75
C THR A 246 10.39 -19.92 -5.03
N SER A 247 10.23 -19.41 -6.26
CA SER A 247 10.74 -18.10 -6.67
C SER A 247 10.10 -16.95 -5.87
N VAL A 248 8.77 -17.00 -5.72
CA VAL A 248 8.01 -16.03 -4.91
C VAL A 248 8.38 -16.16 -3.43
N PHE A 249 8.48 -17.38 -2.91
CA PHE A 249 8.91 -17.62 -1.54
C PHE A 249 10.32 -17.07 -1.28
N MET A 250 11.29 -17.36 -2.14
CA MET A 250 12.66 -16.86 -1.96
C MET A 250 12.74 -15.33 -2.00
N ALA A 251 11.91 -14.68 -2.80
CA ALA A 251 11.83 -13.22 -2.82
C ALA A 251 11.33 -12.63 -1.48
N SER A 252 10.67 -13.41 -0.62
CA SER A 252 10.27 -12.96 0.71
C SER A 252 11.47 -12.66 1.61
N PHE A 253 12.62 -13.32 1.41
CA PHE A 253 13.83 -13.05 2.19
C PHE A 253 14.32 -11.62 1.98
N PHE A 254 14.19 -11.07 0.77
CA PHE A 254 14.52 -9.66 0.53
C PHE A 254 13.63 -8.72 1.35
N ALA A 255 12.30 -8.94 1.34
CA ALA A 255 11.37 -8.14 2.14
C ALA A 255 11.53 -8.32 3.66
N LEU A 256 11.88 -9.54 4.10
CA LEU A 256 12.24 -9.83 5.48
C LEU A 256 13.49 -9.05 5.90
N ASN A 257 14.52 -9.00 5.06
CA ASN A 257 15.72 -8.23 5.33
C ASN A 257 15.44 -6.72 5.40
N ILE A 258 14.60 -6.17 4.53
CA ILE A 258 14.15 -4.77 4.64
C ILE A 258 13.46 -4.52 5.98
N THR A 259 12.54 -5.41 6.36
CA THR A 259 11.78 -5.30 7.61
C THR A 259 12.71 -5.40 8.83
N ALA A 260 13.62 -6.38 8.83
CA ALA A 260 14.62 -6.57 9.87
C ALA A 260 15.55 -5.35 9.98
N GLY A 261 16.02 -4.82 8.85
CA GLY A 261 16.85 -3.62 8.79
C GLY A 261 16.14 -2.41 9.42
N ARG A 262 14.86 -2.20 9.11
CA ARG A 262 14.04 -1.13 9.71
C ARG A 262 13.92 -1.29 11.23
N ILE A 263 13.66 -2.50 11.71
CA ILE A 263 13.53 -2.77 13.15
C ILE A 263 14.87 -2.55 13.87
N ILE A 264 15.96 -3.11 13.34
CA ILE A 264 17.32 -2.98 13.91
C ILE A 264 17.72 -1.50 13.97
N PHE A 265 17.53 -0.75 12.87
CA PHE A 265 17.82 0.67 12.82
C PHE A 265 16.98 1.45 13.84
N GLY A 266 15.69 1.13 14.00
CA GLY A 266 14.83 1.71 15.03
C GLY A 266 15.38 1.50 16.46
N PHE A 267 15.88 0.30 16.77
CA PHE A 267 16.53 0.03 18.06
C PHE A 267 17.85 0.79 18.24
N ILE A 268 18.68 0.87 17.20
CA ILE A 268 19.95 1.62 17.22
C ILE A 268 19.67 3.11 17.47
N MET A 269 18.72 3.70 16.74
CA MET A 269 18.35 5.10 16.89
C MET A 269 17.82 5.39 18.30
N LYS A 270 16.97 4.52 18.86
CA LYS A 270 16.50 4.66 20.25
C LYS A 270 17.66 4.69 21.26
N LYS A 271 18.69 3.87 21.05
CA LYS A 271 19.90 3.85 21.91
C LYS A 271 20.80 5.08 21.71
N MET A 272 20.90 5.60 20.48
CA MET A 272 21.73 6.77 20.18
C MET A 272 21.07 8.08 20.63
N THR A 273 19.77 8.24 20.44
CA THR A 273 19.01 9.43 20.88
C THR A 273 18.91 9.49 22.41
N GLY A 274 18.96 8.36 23.12
CA GLY A 274 19.11 8.35 24.58
C GLY A 274 20.45 8.88 25.10
N LYS A 275 21.43 9.17 24.22
CA LYS A 275 22.77 9.67 24.57
C LYS A 275 23.10 11.08 24.04
N LYS A 276 22.17 11.77 23.37
CA LYS A 276 22.38 13.16 22.92
C LYS A 276 21.17 14.00 23.30
N TYR A 277 21.43 15.17 23.88
CA TYR A 277 20.53 16.14 24.52
C TYR A 277 20.32 15.99 26.05
N LEU A 278 21.43 15.94 26.80
CA LEU A 278 21.59 16.71 28.04
C LEU A 278 22.75 17.68 27.81
#